data_AF-A0A932I8X9-F1
#
_entry.id   AF-A0A932I8X9-F1
#
_cell.length_a   1.000
_cell.length_b   1.000
_cell.length_c   1.000
_cell.angle_alpha   90.00
_cell.angle_beta   90.00
_cell.angle_gamma   90.00
#
_symmetry.space_group_name_H-M   'P 1'
#
loop_
_entity.id
_entity.type
_entity.pdbx_description
1 polymer ?
#
loop_
_entity_poly.entity_id
_entity_poly.type
_entity_poly.pdbx_seq_one_letter_code
_entity_poly.pdbx_strand_id
1 'polypeptide(L)'
;MKQNRIFFTFTFLAALSVCWLSCNKPGSSENPPGPYKLSYGDSIIYLKPVAGDYVVYPVTPRTGTYSGFPDGIEIDELTGAINVSKSETGLRYRITHISPEGDTTRTLVVLSGITFRDHFYVLSSGDSVAHPVYNANEDRFLPITGSLFDEGNLANTGGCAVRTENGKINLAESIRNGVFGANPQNDDKKEFEIKYRINDASGKSQNKLKVLLYWYNSMADIPQYLWDILNDRTTQGVFLRNNQSDPTLTGRLVQLAKPRPPCVVIVAH
;
A
#
# COMPACT_ATOMS: atom_id res chain seq x y z
N MET A 1 -37.37 47.43 -60.45
CA MET A 1 -38.67 47.12 -61.09
C MET A 1 -38.53 45.80 -61.86
N LYS A 2 -39.59 44.97 -61.89
CA LYS A 2 -39.74 43.69 -62.62
C LYS A 2 -38.65 42.61 -62.37
N GLN A 3 -38.88 41.44 -61.78
CA GLN A 3 -39.94 40.41 -61.93
C GLN A 3 -39.66 39.42 -63.10
N ASN A 4 -39.26 38.18 -62.76
CA ASN A 4 -40.00 36.98 -63.16
C ASN A 4 -39.65 35.73 -62.31
N ARG A 5 -40.60 34.78 -62.25
CA ARG A 5 -40.63 33.54 -61.44
C ARG A 5 -41.04 32.34 -62.33
N ILE A 6 -40.64 31.11 -61.97
CA ILE A 6 -41.28 29.80 -62.29
C ILE A 6 -41.24 29.39 -63.79
N PHE A 7 -41.19 28.12 -64.23
CA PHE A 7 -41.15 26.77 -63.62
C PHE A 7 -39.69 26.19 -63.58
N PHE A 8 -39.27 25.10 -62.90
CA PHE A 8 -39.88 23.94 -62.22
C PHE A 8 -40.10 22.67 -63.11
N THR A 9 -39.36 21.57 -62.84
CA THR A 9 -39.56 20.23 -63.47
C THR A 9 -39.04 19.11 -62.54
N PHE A 10 -39.71 17.94 -62.53
CA PHE A 10 -39.34 16.74 -61.75
C PHE A 10 -38.36 15.82 -62.52
N THR A 11 -37.59 14.97 -61.82
CA THR A 11 -37.66 13.47 -61.87
C THR A 11 -36.39 12.78 -61.34
N PHE A 12 -36.54 12.13 -60.18
CA PHE A 12 -36.12 10.75 -59.87
C PHE A 12 -34.84 10.14 -60.52
N LEU A 13 -33.81 9.86 -59.69
CA LEU A 13 -33.19 8.53 -59.61
C LEU A 13 -32.43 8.35 -58.27
N ALA A 14 -32.19 7.11 -57.86
CA ALA A 14 -31.56 6.77 -56.59
C ALA A 14 -30.25 5.98 -56.78
N ALA A 15 -29.27 6.21 -55.90
CA ALA A 15 -28.13 5.33 -55.69
C ALA A 15 -27.68 5.45 -54.21
N LEU A 16 -28.00 4.44 -53.41
CA LEU A 16 -27.54 4.35 -52.02
C LEU A 16 -26.09 3.84 -52.02
N SER A 17 -25.14 4.64 -51.54
CA SER A 17 -23.73 4.22 -51.41
C SER A 17 -23.19 4.59 -50.03
N VAL A 18 -23.65 3.85 -49.01
CA VAL A 18 -23.03 3.87 -47.69
C VAL A 18 -21.80 2.97 -47.76
N CYS A 19 -20.62 3.55 -47.97
CA CYS A 19 -19.37 2.80 -47.90
C CYS A 19 -19.08 2.42 -46.44
N TRP A 20 -19.55 1.25 -46.02
CA TRP A 20 -19.16 0.62 -44.77
C TRP A 20 -17.67 0.25 -44.83
N LEU A 21 -16.80 1.20 -44.48
CA LEU A 21 -15.40 0.92 -44.13
C LEU A 21 -15.38 0.20 -42.78
N SER A 22 -15.80 -1.07 -42.82
CA SER A 22 -15.60 -2.03 -41.74
C SER A 22 -14.12 -2.31 -41.62
N CYS A 23 -13.43 -1.46 -40.86
CA CYS A 23 -12.09 -1.72 -40.37
C CYS A 23 -12.15 -2.85 -39.35
N ASN A 24 -12.29 -4.09 -39.85
CA ASN A 24 -11.99 -5.30 -39.10
C ASN A 24 -10.50 -5.26 -38.75
N LYS A 25 -10.18 -4.59 -37.63
CA LYS A 25 -8.89 -4.70 -36.95
C LYS A 25 -8.69 -6.20 -36.70
N PRO A 26 -7.73 -6.87 -37.36
CA PRO A 26 -7.54 -8.29 -37.16
C PRO A 26 -7.26 -8.53 -35.68
N GLY A 27 -7.85 -9.59 -35.13
CA GLY A 27 -7.77 -9.89 -33.70
C GLY A 27 -6.33 -10.17 -33.27
N SER A 28 -5.61 -9.11 -32.89
CA SER A 28 -4.39 -9.24 -32.11
C SER A 28 -4.75 -9.97 -30.83
N SER A 29 -4.15 -11.15 -30.61
CA SER A 29 -4.18 -11.78 -29.30
C SER A 29 -3.66 -10.77 -28.28
N GLU A 30 -4.52 -10.27 -27.39
CA GLU A 30 -4.18 -9.17 -26.48
C GLU A 30 -3.03 -9.54 -25.53
N ASN A 31 -2.82 -10.85 -25.35
CA ASN A 31 -1.62 -11.43 -24.75
C ASN A 31 -0.57 -11.72 -25.84
N PRO A 32 0.65 -11.14 -25.76
CA PRO A 32 1.74 -11.50 -26.67
C PRO A 32 2.20 -12.95 -26.41
N PRO A 33 2.62 -13.71 -27.45
CA PRO A 33 3.00 -15.11 -27.31
C PRO A 33 4.27 -15.26 -26.45
N GLY A 34 4.35 -16.38 -25.70
CA GLY A 34 5.46 -16.72 -24.83
C GLY A 34 5.13 -16.61 -23.33
N PRO A 35 6.03 -17.12 -22.45
CA PRO A 35 5.80 -17.21 -21.01
C PRO A 35 5.58 -15.83 -20.39
N TYR A 36 4.57 -15.71 -19.52
CA TYR A 36 4.34 -14.46 -18.82
C TYR A 36 5.32 -14.27 -17.65
N LYS A 37 5.74 -13.02 -17.44
CA LYS A 37 6.45 -12.60 -16.23
C LYS A 37 5.95 -11.24 -15.79
N LEU A 38 5.10 -11.23 -14.79
CA LEU A 38 4.62 -10.01 -14.14
C LEU A 38 5.81 -9.22 -13.56
N SER A 39 5.87 -7.93 -13.88
CA SER A 39 6.91 -7.01 -13.41
C SER A 39 6.40 -5.57 -13.51
N TYR A 40 6.83 -4.71 -12.59
CA TYR A 40 6.63 -3.26 -12.62
C TYR A 40 7.94 -2.50 -12.95
N GLY A 41 8.94 -3.24 -13.46
CA GLY A 41 10.28 -2.73 -13.74
C GLY A 41 11.12 -2.71 -12.48
N ASP A 42 10.88 -1.74 -11.62
CA ASP A 42 11.54 -1.61 -10.32
C ASP A 42 10.91 -2.52 -9.25
N SER A 43 11.76 -3.07 -8.38
CA SER A 43 11.31 -3.79 -7.16
C SER A 43 10.94 -2.84 -6.01
N ILE A 44 11.24 -1.54 -6.14
CA ILE A 44 10.93 -0.50 -5.16
C ILE A 44 10.37 0.71 -5.91
N ILE A 45 9.08 0.97 -5.75
CA ILE A 45 8.35 2.05 -6.41
C ILE A 45 8.31 3.25 -5.46
N TYR A 46 8.92 4.36 -5.87
CA TYR A 46 9.00 5.58 -5.08
C TYR A 46 7.88 6.57 -5.47
N LEU A 47 7.05 6.99 -4.50
CA LEU A 47 6.02 8.03 -4.67
C LEU A 47 6.62 9.31 -5.29
N LYS A 48 6.03 9.83 -6.38
CA LYS A 48 6.56 10.99 -7.11
C LYS A 48 5.77 12.28 -6.81
N PRO A 49 6.41 13.47 -6.85
CA PRO A 49 5.76 14.75 -6.59
C PRO A 49 4.96 15.19 -7.83
N VAL A 50 3.84 14.52 -8.08
CA VAL A 50 2.94 14.78 -9.20
C VAL A 50 1.66 15.51 -8.75
N ALA A 51 1.00 16.21 -9.68
CA ALA A 51 -0.31 16.80 -9.43
C ALA A 51 -1.41 15.73 -9.55
N GLY A 52 -1.69 15.02 -8.44
CA GLY A 52 -2.72 14.00 -8.35
C GLY A 52 -2.19 12.62 -7.96
N ASP A 53 -2.82 11.57 -8.47
CA ASP A 53 -2.46 10.18 -8.18
C ASP A 53 -1.23 9.74 -9.02
N TYR A 54 -0.22 9.16 -8.36
CA TYR A 54 0.89 8.49 -9.04
C TYR A 54 0.54 7.02 -9.27
N VAL A 55 0.33 6.65 -10.54
CA VAL A 55 -0.06 5.30 -10.95
C VAL A 55 1.06 4.62 -11.73
N VAL A 56 1.32 3.34 -11.45
CA VAL A 56 2.36 2.52 -12.09
C VAL A 56 1.75 1.24 -12.64
N TYR A 57 1.98 0.98 -13.93
CA TYR A 57 1.45 -0.17 -14.66
C TYR A 57 2.47 -1.33 -14.71
N PRO A 58 2.01 -2.58 -14.95
CA PRO A 58 2.90 -3.66 -15.34
C PRO A 58 3.69 -3.31 -16.61
N VAL A 59 4.95 -3.73 -16.71
CA VAL A 59 5.81 -3.57 -17.91
C VAL A 59 5.22 -4.28 -19.14
N THR A 60 4.41 -5.30 -18.90
CA THR A 60 3.58 -5.93 -19.92
C THR A 60 2.26 -6.32 -19.26
N PRO A 61 1.19 -5.52 -19.43
CA PRO A 61 -0.14 -5.93 -19.05
C PRO A 61 -0.59 -7.15 -19.88
N ARG A 62 -1.47 -7.98 -19.32
CA ARG A 62 -2.12 -9.12 -19.98
C ARG A 62 -3.55 -9.24 -19.46
N THR A 63 -4.43 -9.84 -20.24
CA THR A 63 -5.80 -10.13 -19.79
C THR A 63 -5.79 -11.16 -18.65
N GLY A 64 -6.82 -11.15 -17.82
CA GLY A 64 -6.90 -11.94 -16.58
C GLY A 64 -7.33 -11.09 -15.39
N THR A 65 -6.98 -11.53 -14.19
CA THR A 65 -7.27 -10.81 -12.93
C THR A 65 -5.98 -10.55 -12.16
N TYR A 66 -5.81 -9.32 -11.70
CA TYR A 66 -4.72 -8.86 -10.85
C TYR A 66 -5.18 -8.72 -9.39
N SER A 67 -4.30 -9.03 -8.44
CA SER A 67 -4.55 -8.85 -7.00
C SER A 67 -3.26 -8.59 -6.23
N GLY A 68 -3.36 -7.85 -5.13
CA GLY A 68 -2.26 -7.53 -4.23
C GLY A 68 -2.41 -8.19 -2.85
N PHE A 69 -1.30 -8.51 -2.20
CA PHE A 69 -1.27 -8.98 -0.82
C PHE A 69 -0.01 -8.48 -0.08
N PRO A 70 -0.08 -8.02 1.18
CA PRO A 70 -1.28 -7.86 2.00
C PRO A 70 -2.23 -6.78 1.46
N ASP A 71 -3.42 -6.69 2.05
CA ASP A 71 -4.32 -5.56 1.92
C ASP A 71 -3.61 -4.23 2.22
N GLY A 72 -4.11 -3.12 1.67
CA GLY A 72 -3.50 -1.78 1.79
C GLY A 72 -2.82 -1.28 0.50
N ILE A 73 -2.70 -2.12 -0.52
CA ILE A 73 -2.34 -1.70 -1.88
C ILE A 73 -3.59 -1.44 -2.73
N GLU A 74 -3.68 -0.25 -3.30
CA GLU A 74 -4.70 0.15 -4.26
C GLU A 74 -4.24 -0.34 -5.65
N ILE A 75 -4.73 -1.50 -6.09
CA ILE A 75 -4.44 -2.09 -7.40
C ILE A 75 -5.73 -2.32 -8.20
N ASP A 76 -5.72 -1.89 -9.46
CA ASP A 76 -6.81 -2.15 -10.40
C ASP A 76 -6.78 -3.61 -10.88
N GLU A 77 -7.87 -4.35 -10.63
CA GLU A 77 -7.95 -5.79 -10.86
C GLU A 77 -7.89 -6.21 -12.34
N LEU A 78 -8.12 -5.30 -13.29
CA LEU A 78 -8.20 -5.60 -14.72
C LEU A 78 -6.92 -5.25 -15.48
N THR A 79 -6.25 -4.17 -15.09
CA THR A 79 -5.04 -3.63 -15.73
C THR A 79 -3.77 -3.91 -14.93
N GLY A 80 -3.90 -4.26 -13.65
CA GLY A 80 -2.80 -4.40 -12.70
C GLY A 80 -2.17 -3.07 -12.31
N ALA A 81 -2.80 -1.93 -12.60
CA ALA A 81 -2.26 -0.61 -12.30
C ALA A 81 -2.27 -0.35 -10.78
N ILE A 82 -1.10 -0.06 -10.20
CA ILE A 82 -0.95 0.27 -8.77
C ILE A 82 -1.03 1.78 -8.60
N ASN A 83 -1.97 2.26 -7.78
CA ASN A 83 -2.06 3.66 -7.39
C ASN A 83 -1.26 3.91 -6.11
N VAL A 84 -0.02 4.35 -6.29
CA VAL A 84 0.97 4.55 -5.22
C VAL A 84 0.59 5.71 -4.29
N SER A 85 -0.20 6.69 -4.77
CA SER A 85 -0.68 7.80 -3.92
C SER A 85 -1.78 7.38 -2.94
N LYS A 86 -2.50 6.29 -3.22
CA LYS A 86 -3.58 5.76 -2.36
C LYS A 86 -3.17 4.53 -1.55
N SER A 87 -2.17 3.80 -2.03
CA SER A 87 -1.61 2.63 -1.36
C SER A 87 -0.81 2.98 -0.10
N GLU A 88 -0.78 2.08 0.87
CA GLU A 88 0.08 2.20 2.04
C GLU A 88 1.56 1.92 1.70
N THR A 89 2.46 2.69 2.31
CA THR A 89 3.88 2.72 1.96
C THR A 89 4.78 2.14 3.05
N GLY A 90 6.05 1.89 2.71
CA GLY A 90 7.03 1.20 3.55
C GLY A 90 6.87 -0.32 3.58
N LEU A 91 5.88 -0.88 2.89
CA LEU A 91 5.54 -2.31 2.87
C LEU A 91 5.98 -3.02 1.58
N ARG A 92 6.10 -4.35 1.65
CA ARG A 92 6.35 -5.24 0.51
C ARG A 92 5.08 -6.01 0.16
N TYR A 93 4.60 -5.84 -1.06
CA TYR A 93 3.42 -6.52 -1.59
C TYR A 93 3.83 -7.62 -2.57
N ARG A 94 3.13 -8.75 -2.50
CA ARG A 94 3.08 -9.77 -3.53
C ARG A 94 1.92 -9.44 -4.47
N ILE A 95 2.24 -9.12 -5.71
CA ILE A 95 1.22 -8.98 -6.76
C ILE A 95 1.07 -10.33 -7.46
N THR A 96 -0.18 -10.74 -7.67
CA THR A 96 -0.56 -11.95 -8.39
C THR A 96 -1.37 -11.56 -9.62
N HIS A 97 -1.07 -12.19 -10.75
CA HIS A 97 -1.90 -12.21 -11.95
C HIS A 97 -2.35 -13.65 -12.19
N ILE A 98 -3.60 -13.84 -12.59
CA ILE A 98 -4.17 -15.12 -13.02
C ILE A 98 -4.76 -14.89 -14.41
N SER A 99 -4.30 -15.65 -15.41
CA SER A 99 -4.82 -15.54 -16.78
C SER A 99 -6.24 -16.11 -16.92
N PRO A 100 -6.98 -15.81 -18.00
CA PRO A 100 -8.29 -16.43 -18.27
C PRO A 100 -8.26 -17.96 -18.34
N GLU A 101 -7.09 -18.54 -18.66
CA GLU A 101 -6.83 -19.97 -18.73
C GLU A 101 -6.41 -20.58 -17.36
N GLY A 102 -6.17 -19.73 -16.35
CA GLY A 102 -5.78 -20.13 -14.99
C GLY A 102 -4.28 -20.01 -14.68
N ASP A 103 -3.43 -19.62 -15.63
CA ASP A 103 -1.99 -19.50 -15.40
C ASP A 103 -1.68 -18.40 -14.38
N THR A 104 -1.06 -18.78 -13.26
CA THR A 104 -0.77 -17.87 -12.14
C THR A 104 0.66 -17.38 -12.19
N THR A 105 0.86 -16.06 -12.31
CA THR A 105 2.17 -15.39 -12.29
C THR A 105 2.25 -14.42 -11.12
N ARG A 106 3.41 -14.32 -10.46
CA ARG A 106 3.58 -13.51 -9.24
C ARG A 106 4.86 -12.67 -9.28
N THR A 107 4.83 -11.51 -8.62
CA THR A 107 6.01 -10.65 -8.41
C THR A 107 5.96 -9.96 -7.06
N LEU A 108 7.10 -9.44 -6.59
CA LEU A 108 7.19 -8.66 -5.35
C LEU A 108 7.54 -7.20 -5.67
N VAL A 109 6.80 -6.26 -5.08
CA VAL A 109 7.08 -4.82 -5.15
C VAL A 109 7.12 -4.23 -3.75
N VAL A 110 7.96 -3.23 -3.51
CA VAL A 110 7.98 -2.43 -2.29
C VAL A 110 7.50 -1.03 -2.64
N LEU A 111 6.54 -0.47 -1.91
CA LEU A 111 6.19 0.95 -2.05
C LEU A 111 7.04 1.77 -1.07
N SER A 112 7.81 2.75 -1.56
CA SER A 112 8.84 3.42 -0.75
C SER A 112 8.23 4.25 0.39
N GLY A 113 8.75 4.08 1.60
CA GLY A 113 8.26 4.70 2.82
C GLY A 113 8.85 4.07 4.08
N ILE A 114 8.41 4.55 5.25
CA ILE A 114 8.66 3.90 6.55
C ILE A 114 7.45 3.12 7.02
N THR A 115 7.72 2.11 7.85
CA THR A 115 6.75 1.27 8.56
C THR A 115 7.30 0.99 9.98
N PHE A 116 6.48 0.55 10.92
CA PHE A 116 6.95 0.03 12.21
C PHE A 116 6.68 -1.47 12.30
N ARG A 117 7.45 -2.16 13.17
CA ARG A 117 7.20 -3.56 13.52
C ARG A 117 5.90 -3.66 14.31
N ASP A 118 5.15 -4.71 13.99
CA ASP A 118 4.12 -5.29 14.84
C ASP A 118 4.83 -6.04 15.98
N HIS A 119 4.81 -5.50 17.20
CA HIS A 119 5.69 -5.97 18.28
C HIS A 119 5.21 -5.59 19.68
N PHE A 120 5.67 -6.35 20.68
CA PHE A 120 5.49 -6.08 22.11
C PHE A 120 6.74 -5.36 22.65
N TYR A 121 6.56 -4.17 23.20
CA TYR A 121 7.62 -3.35 23.77
C TYR A 121 7.47 -3.32 25.29
N VAL A 122 8.35 -4.04 25.99
CA VAL A 122 8.27 -4.27 27.43
C VAL A 122 9.12 -3.22 28.17
N LEU A 123 8.45 -2.19 28.70
CA LEU A 123 9.11 -1.00 29.27
C LEU A 123 10.01 -1.33 30.48
N SER A 124 9.64 -2.31 31.31
CA SER A 124 10.46 -2.80 32.43
C SER A 124 11.83 -3.33 32.01
N SER A 125 11.93 -3.91 30.80
CA SER A 125 13.18 -4.41 30.22
C SER A 125 14.03 -3.33 29.55
N GLY A 126 13.54 -2.09 29.51
CA GLY A 126 14.14 -0.96 28.80
C GLY A 126 13.72 -0.85 27.33
N ASP A 127 13.01 -1.85 26.79
CA ASP A 127 12.50 -1.80 25.41
C ASP A 127 11.36 -0.78 25.28
N SER A 128 11.73 0.41 24.82
CA SER A 128 10.93 1.63 24.96
C SER A 128 10.97 2.51 23.70
N VAL A 129 11.50 1.99 22.58
CA VAL A 129 11.69 2.77 21.35
C VAL A 129 11.27 1.96 20.12
N ALA A 130 10.14 2.33 19.51
CA ALA A 130 9.76 1.78 18.21
C ALA A 130 10.66 2.38 17.10
N HIS A 131 11.43 1.52 16.44
CA HIS A 131 12.29 1.90 15.32
C HIS A 131 11.52 1.84 13.99
N PRO A 132 11.59 2.87 13.12
CA PRO A 132 11.05 2.79 11.78
C PRO A 132 11.91 1.86 10.91
N VAL A 133 11.25 0.96 10.20
CA VAL A 133 11.82 0.09 9.17
C VAL A 133 11.59 0.75 7.82
N TYR A 134 12.63 0.85 6.99
CA TYR A 134 12.58 1.57 5.71
C TYR A 134 12.46 0.59 4.54
N ASN A 135 11.47 0.80 3.67
CA ASN A 135 11.24 0.00 2.45
C ASN A 135 11.19 -1.52 2.71
N ALA A 136 10.43 -1.90 3.74
CA ALA A 136 10.23 -3.28 4.22
C ALA A 136 11.53 -4.07 4.46
N ASN A 137 12.63 -3.39 4.81
CA ASN A 137 13.91 -4.03 5.12
C ASN A 137 14.52 -3.40 6.39
N GLU A 138 14.77 -4.24 7.39
CA GLU A 138 15.24 -3.87 8.72
C GLU A 138 16.74 -3.51 8.72
N ASP A 139 17.51 -4.14 7.82
CA ASP A 139 18.95 -3.90 7.63
C ASP A 139 19.22 -2.65 6.75
N ARG A 140 18.17 -2.04 6.18
CA ARG A 140 18.32 -0.90 5.28
C ARG A 140 18.30 0.41 6.06
N PHE A 141 19.44 1.11 6.01
CA PHE A 141 19.58 2.47 6.52
C PHE A 141 18.51 3.41 5.97
N LEU A 142 17.69 3.99 6.85
CA LEU A 142 16.78 5.08 6.58
C LEU A 142 17.59 6.37 6.30
N PRO A 143 17.43 7.04 5.14
CA PRO A 143 18.05 8.34 4.92
C PRO A 143 17.47 9.37 5.90
N ILE A 144 18.27 9.81 6.89
CA ILE A 144 17.87 10.82 7.87
C ILE A 144 18.21 12.25 7.42
N THR A 145 19.35 12.45 6.76
CA THR A 145 19.85 13.79 6.39
C THR A 145 18.90 14.47 5.41
N GLY A 146 18.21 15.51 5.88
CA GLY A 146 17.24 16.27 5.08
C GLY A 146 15.88 15.59 4.90
N SER A 147 15.61 14.51 5.63
CA SER A 147 14.26 13.96 5.82
C SER A 147 13.52 14.71 6.94
N LEU A 148 12.22 14.50 7.05
CA LEU A 148 11.37 15.07 8.10
C LEU A 148 10.31 14.05 8.52
N PHE A 149 10.08 13.89 9.82
CA PHE A 149 9.08 13.00 10.40
C PHE A 149 8.14 13.79 11.33
N ASP A 150 6.89 13.35 11.43
CA ASP A 150 5.77 14.07 12.06
C ASP A 150 5.60 15.51 11.53
N GLU A 151 5.54 15.65 10.19
CA GLU A 151 5.32 16.93 9.51
C GLU A 151 3.94 17.52 9.90
N GLY A 152 3.96 18.64 10.62
CA GLY A 152 2.77 19.24 11.24
C GLY A 152 2.57 18.87 12.71
N ASN A 153 3.50 18.13 13.33
CA ASN A 153 3.53 17.78 14.75
C ASN A 153 2.27 17.04 15.24
N LEU A 154 1.61 16.26 14.38
CA LEU A 154 0.29 15.68 14.66
C LEU A 154 0.36 14.55 15.67
N ALA A 155 1.37 13.68 15.56
CA ALA A 155 1.57 12.58 16.49
C ALA A 155 2.00 13.11 17.86
N ASN A 156 2.99 14.03 17.90
CA ASN A 156 3.49 14.63 19.13
C ASN A 156 2.41 15.45 19.87
N THR A 157 1.60 16.25 19.15
CA THR A 157 0.49 17.01 19.75
C THR A 157 -0.59 16.09 20.34
N GLY A 158 -0.76 14.88 19.78
CA GLY A 158 -1.63 13.85 20.33
C GLY A 158 -0.99 12.98 21.44
N GLY A 159 0.23 13.28 21.87
CA GLY A 159 0.96 12.58 22.93
C GLY A 159 1.89 11.47 22.46
N CYS A 160 1.94 11.13 21.17
CA CYS A 160 2.85 10.13 20.62
C CYS A 160 4.22 10.76 20.32
N ALA A 161 5.24 10.45 21.14
CA ALA A 161 6.53 11.12 21.12
C ALA A 161 7.42 10.65 19.93
N VAL A 162 7.17 11.18 18.73
CA VAL A 162 7.92 10.88 17.50
C VAL A 162 9.07 11.85 17.32
N ARG A 163 10.31 11.36 17.23
CA ARG A 163 11.49 12.17 16.91
C ARG A 163 11.45 12.64 15.45
N THR A 164 11.36 13.94 15.23
CA THR A 164 11.16 14.54 13.91
C THR A 164 12.37 14.40 12.97
N GLU A 165 13.54 14.08 13.51
CA GLU A 165 14.82 13.94 12.78
C GLU A 165 15.08 12.52 12.27
N ASN A 166 14.43 11.50 12.85
CA ASN A 166 14.69 10.09 12.50
C ASN A 166 13.48 9.13 12.61
N GLY A 167 12.29 9.62 12.94
CA GLY A 167 11.05 8.85 12.96
C GLY A 167 10.91 7.82 14.09
N LYS A 168 11.85 7.74 15.03
CA LYS A 168 11.72 6.85 16.20
C LYS A 168 10.62 7.33 17.15
N ILE A 169 9.78 6.41 17.62
CA ILE A 169 8.77 6.71 18.65
C ILE A 169 9.35 6.33 20.02
N ASN A 170 9.39 7.28 20.95
CA ASN A 170 9.77 7.03 22.35
C ASN A 170 8.53 6.64 23.15
N LEU A 171 8.31 5.34 23.33
CA LEU A 171 7.10 4.77 23.91
C LEU A 171 6.95 5.16 25.38
N ALA A 172 8.04 5.12 26.15
CA ALA A 172 8.04 5.56 27.55
C ALA A 172 7.73 7.06 27.71
N GLU A 173 8.12 7.90 26.75
CA GLU A 173 7.75 9.32 26.71
C GLU A 173 6.28 9.50 26.30
N SER A 174 5.76 8.72 25.36
CA SER A 174 4.34 8.75 25.01
C SER A 174 3.45 8.46 26.22
N ILE A 175 3.82 7.48 27.06
CA ILE A 175 3.10 7.22 28.31
C ILE A 175 3.18 8.43 29.27
N ARG A 176 4.36 9.05 29.44
CA ARG A 176 4.51 10.27 30.25
C ARG A 176 3.70 11.47 29.72
N ASN A 177 3.54 11.56 28.41
CA ASN A 177 2.69 12.56 27.75
C ASN A 177 1.18 12.28 27.88
N GLY A 178 0.78 11.21 28.58
CA GLY A 178 -0.63 10.88 28.80
C GLY A 178 -1.34 10.40 27.53
N VAL A 179 -0.65 9.69 26.64
CA VAL A 179 -1.20 9.18 25.36
C VAL A 179 -2.47 8.31 25.51
N PHE A 180 -2.64 7.69 26.69
CA PHE A 180 -3.80 6.93 27.14
C PHE A 180 -4.48 7.55 28.40
N GLY A 181 -4.20 8.82 28.72
CA GLY A 181 -4.61 9.47 29.96
C GLY A 181 -3.73 9.10 31.17
N ALA A 182 -4.21 9.44 32.37
CA ALA A 182 -3.44 9.33 33.63
C ALA A 182 -3.46 7.93 34.27
N ASN A 183 -4.49 7.12 33.99
CA ASN A 183 -4.68 5.78 34.55
C ASN A 183 -4.98 4.79 33.42
N PRO A 184 -3.98 4.43 32.58
CA PRO A 184 -4.20 3.58 31.41
C PRO A 184 -4.67 2.17 31.79
N GLN A 185 -5.63 1.65 31.04
CA GLN A 185 -6.27 0.35 31.23
C GLN A 185 -5.83 -0.66 30.16
N ASN A 186 -5.91 -1.95 30.47
CA ASN A 186 -5.64 -3.00 29.47
C ASN A 186 -6.60 -2.88 28.27
N ASP A 187 -6.09 -3.06 27.04
CA ASP A 187 -6.80 -2.86 25.75
C ASP A 187 -7.10 -1.36 25.41
N ASP A 188 -6.61 -0.40 26.20
CA ASP A 188 -6.54 1.01 25.76
C ASP A 188 -5.70 1.11 24.48
N LYS A 189 -6.21 1.87 23.51
CA LYS A 189 -5.65 1.93 22.16
C LYS A 189 -5.81 3.30 21.53
N LYS A 190 -4.81 3.71 20.74
CA LYS A 190 -4.72 5.07 20.19
C LYS A 190 -4.03 5.07 18.84
N GLU A 191 -4.72 5.56 17.81
CA GLU A 191 -4.18 5.70 16.46
C GLU A 191 -3.57 7.10 16.24
N PHE A 192 -2.44 7.15 15.54
CA PHE A 192 -1.72 8.37 15.16
C PHE A 192 -1.39 8.38 13.67
N GLU A 193 -1.68 9.47 12.96
CA GLU A 193 -1.16 9.71 11.61
C GLU A 193 0.18 10.47 11.70
N ILE A 194 1.26 9.80 11.32
CA ILE A 194 2.60 10.40 11.16
C ILE A 194 2.76 10.78 9.68
N LYS A 195 2.84 12.08 9.40
CA LYS A 195 3.23 12.60 8.08
C LYS A 195 4.74 12.71 7.99
N TYR A 196 5.34 12.41 6.84
CA TYR A 196 6.79 12.40 6.69
C TYR A 196 7.25 12.61 5.24
N ARG A 197 8.53 12.97 5.09
CA ARG A 197 9.24 13.07 3.81
C ARG A 197 10.61 12.40 3.95
N ILE A 198 10.93 11.48 3.05
CA ILE A 198 12.25 10.84 3.01
C ILE A 198 13.10 11.51 1.92
N ASN A 199 14.36 11.79 2.24
CA ASN A 199 15.36 12.23 1.27
C ASN A 199 15.88 11.04 0.43
N ASP A 200 14.98 10.45 -0.36
CA ASP A 200 15.25 9.33 -1.27
C ASP A 200 14.71 9.63 -2.69
N ALA A 201 14.65 8.61 -3.56
CA ALA A 201 14.14 8.73 -4.92
C ALA A 201 12.64 9.05 -5.04
N SER A 202 11.94 9.31 -3.93
CA SER A 202 10.62 9.96 -3.93
C SER A 202 10.70 11.46 -4.19
N GLY A 203 11.89 12.09 -4.11
CA GLY A 203 12.03 13.54 -4.26
C GLY A 203 11.38 14.33 -3.12
N LYS A 204 11.30 13.74 -1.91
CA LYS A 204 10.61 14.32 -0.73
C LYS A 204 9.11 14.57 -0.93
N SER A 205 8.46 13.74 -1.76
CA SER A 205 7.00 13.59 -1.76
C SER A 205 6.49 13.43 -0.33
N GLN A 206 5.41 14.16 0.01
CA GLN A 206 4.76 13.99 1.31
C GLN A 206 4.11 12.62 1.37
N ASN A 207 4.42 11.86 2.40
CA ASN A 207 3.90 10.53 2.64
C ASN A 207 3.30 10.48 4.05
N LYS A 208 2.53 9.43 4.35
CA LYS A 208 1.86 9.30 5.65
C LYS A 208 1.73 7.83 6.07
N LEU A 209 1.75 7.60 7.37
CA LEU A 209 1.55 6.30 7.99
C LEU A 209 0.67 6.45 9.22
N LYS A 210 -0.35 5.60 9.35
CA LYS A 210 -1.05 5.40 10.63
C LYS A 210 -0.26 4.45 11.52
N VAL A 211 -0.23 4.67 12.83
CA VAL A 211 0.35 3.80 13.85
C VAL A 211 -0.66 3.61 14.98
N LEU A 212 -0.88 2.37 15.42
CA LEU A 212 -1.79 2.04 16.51
C LEU A 212 -0.99 1.58 17.74
N LEU A 213 -1.00 2.42 18.77
CA LEU A 213 -0.47 2.06 20.08
C LEU A 213 -1.54 1.31 20.87
N TYR A 214 -1.13 0.26 21.60
CA TYR A 214 -1.93 -0.41 22.63
C TYR A 214 -1.24 -0.29 23.99
N TRP A 215 -1.99 -0.39 25.09
CA TRP A 215 -1.47 -0.57 26.45
C TRP A 215 -1.94 -1.88 27.09
N TYR A 216 -1.01 -2.54 27.78
CA TYR A 216 -1.28 -3.58 28.76
C TYR A 216 -0.34 -3.41 29.95
N ASN A 217 -0.81 -3.74 31.15
CA ASN A 217 0.01 -3.65 32.34
C ASN A 217 1.11 -4.72 32.34
N SER A 218 0.77 -5.98 32.07
CA SER A 218 1.72 -7.10 31.98
C SER A 218 1.54 -7.92 30.70
N MET A 219 2.54 -8.76 30.38
CA MET A 219 2.44 -9.73 29.28
C MET A 219 1.29 -10.76 29.44
N ALA A 220 0.79 -10.97 30.66
CA ALA A 220 -0.31 -11.89 30.96
C ALA A 220 -1.71 -11.27 30.74
N ASP A 221 -1.81 -9.93 30.71
CA ASP A 221 -3.04 -9.22 30.38
C ASP A 221 -3.36 -9.23 28.87
N ILE A 222 -2.40 -9.63 28.05
CA ILE A 222 -2.47 -9.55 26.59
C ILE A 222 -3.38 -10.67 26.05
N PRO A 223 -4.52 -10.35 25.43
CA PRO A 223 -5.47 -11.35 24.97
C PRO A 223 -4.90 -12.16 23.79
N GLN A 224 -5.20 -13.46 23.74
CA GLN A 224 -4.69 -14.37 22.71
C GLN A 224 -4.98 -13.90 21.27
N TYR A 225 -6.10 -13.18 21.05
CA TYR A 225 -6.42 -12.64 19.72
C TYR A 225 -5.33 -11.69 19.19
N LEU A 226 -4.64 -10.95 20.06
CA LEU A 226 -3.60 -10.00 19.66
C LEU A 226 -2.29 -10.73 19.34
N TRP A 227 -1.95 -11.77 20.11
CA TRP A 227 -0.88 -12.71 19.75
C TRP A 227 -1.12 -13.35 18.38
N ASP A 228 -2.34 -13.85 18.12
CA ASP A 228 -2.72 -14.43 16.84
C ASP A 228 -2.56 -13.42 15.68
N ILE A 229 -3.03 -12.17 15.84
CA ILE A 229 -2.87 -11.11 14.81
C ILE A 229 -1.39 -10.82 14.50
N LEU A 230 -0.55 -10.67 15.53
CA LEU A 230 0.87 -10.34 15.35
C LEU A 230 1.63 -11.51 14.74
N ASN A 231 1.31 -12.75 15.11
CA ASN A 231 1.86 -13.97 14.53
C ASN A 231 1.42 -14.16 13.07
N ASP A 232 0.13 -13.98 12.75
CA ASP A 232 -0.39 -14.07 11.38
C ASP A 232 0.26 -13.01 10.49
N ARG A 233 0.36 -11.74 10.92
CA ARG A 233 1.03 -10.68 10.16
C ARG A 233 2.53 -10.92 9.98
N THR A 234 3.19 -11.54 10.96
CA THR A 234 4.62 -11.91 10.88
C THR A 234 4.86 -13.08 9.93
N THR A 235 3.98 -14.09 9.93
CA THR A 235 4.13 -15.33 9.16
C THR A 235 3.60 -15.21 7.73
N GLN A 236 2.42 -14.62 7.53
CA GLN A 236 1.88 -14.29 6.21
C GLN A 236 2.66 -13.14 5.56
N GLY A 237 3.32 -12.30 6.38
CA GLY A 237 4.47 -11.49 5.97
C GLY A 237 4.14 -10.07 5.51
N VAL A 238 3.71 -9.21 6.43
CA VAL A 238 3.80 -7.73 6.27
C VAL A 238 5.24 -7.30 5.95
N PHE A 239 6.22 -8.11 6.36
CA PHE A 239 7.60 -8.11 5.91
C PHE A 239 7.96 -9.43 5.21
N LEU A 240 7.39 -9.70 4.02
CA LEU A 240 7.60 -10.95 3.26
C LEU A 240 9.10 -11.34 3.23
N ARG A 241 9.46 -12.41 3.95
CA ARG A 241 10.84 -12.92 4.01
C ARG A 241 11.22 -13.52 2.65
N ASN A 242 12.39 -13.14 2.14
CA ASN A 242 12.78 -13.39 0.73
C ASN A 242 12.81 -14.86 0.26
N ASN A 243 12.78 -15.85 1.17
CA ASN A 243 13.12 -17.26 0.90
C ASN A 243 12.19 -18.30 1.58
N GLN A 244 10.92 -18.00 1.89
CA GLN A 244 9.98 -19.05 2.34
C GLN A 244 8.91 -19.39 1.31
N SER A 245 8.68 -20.70 1.16
CA SER A 245 7.71 -21.34 0.29
C SER A 245 6.26 -20.99 0.68
N ASP A 246 5.39 -21.00 -0.32
CA ASP A 246 3.94 -20.79 -0.18
C ASP A 246 3.34 -21.72 0.90
N PRO A 247 2.68 -21.20 1.95
CA PRO A 247 2.02 -22.02 2.95
C PRO A 247 0.79 -22.67 2.31
N THR A 248 0.97 -23.89 1.80
CA THR A 248 -0.07 -24.63 1.09
C THR A 248 -1.28 -24.92 1.98
N LEU A 249 -2.46 -24.74 1.40
CA LEU A 249 -3.74 -24.62 2.09
C LEU A 249 -4.07 -25.82 3.01
N THR A 250 -3.97 -25.63 4.33
CA THR A 250 -4.39 -26.61 5.35
C THR A 250 -5.53 -26.10 6.24
N GLY A 251 -6.73 -25.97 5.66
CA GLY A 251 -8.02 -26.08 6.36
C GLY A 251 -8.45 -24.98 7.33
N ARG A 252 -7.55 -24.24 7.99
CA ARG A 252 -7.91 -23.06 8.80
C ARG A 252 -8.42 -21.97 7.84
N LEU A 253 -9.60 -21.41 8.11
CA LEU A 253 -10.18 -20.33 7.30
C LEU A 253 -9.14 -19.25 7.05
N VAL A 254 -8.82 -18.98 5.78
CA VAL A 254 -7.80 -17.98 5.40
C VAL A 254 -8.39 -16.59 5.61
N GLN A 255 -8.43 -16.16 6.87
CA GLN A 255 -8.60 -14.76 7.21
C GLN A 255 -7.36 -14.04 6.70
N LEU A 256 -7.51 -13.37 5.54
CA LEU A 256 -6.52 -12.47 4.97
C LEU A 256 -5.92 -11.59 6.08
N ALA A 257 -4.59 -11.49 6.14
CA ALA A 257 -3.88 -10.72 7.17
C ALA A 257 -4.41 -9.29 7.22
N LYS A 258 -5.29 -9.01 8.19
CA LYS A 258 -6.08 -7.77 8.22
C LYS A 258 -5.15 -6.55 8.16
N PRO A 259 -5.45 -5.57 7.29
CA PRO A 259 -4.57 -4.46 6.98
C PRO A 259 -4.23 -3.60 8.20
N ARG A 260 -3.28 -2.71 7.97
CA ARG A 260 -2.67 -1.77 8.91
C ARG A 260 -3.73 -0.85 9.57
N PRO A 261 -3.40 -0.09 10.64
CA PRO A 261 -2.09 0.29 11.18
C PRO A 261 -1.19 -0.86 11.71
N PRO A 262 0.14 -0.61 11.87
CA PRO A 262 1.01 -1.43 12.70
C PRO A 262 0.54 -1.42 14.15
N CYS A 263 0.67 -2.56 14.80
CA CYS A 263 0.32 -2.74 16.20
C CYS A 263 1.58 -2.65 17.08
N VAL A 264 1.79 -1.47 17.67
CA VAL A 264 2.86 -1.21 18.65
C VAL A 264 2.26 -1.42 20.03
N VAL A 265 2.50 -2.60 20.61
CA VAL A 265 1.89 -3.00 21.88
C VAL A 265 2.84 -2.64 23.02
N ILE A 266 2.48 -1.64 23.83
CA ILE A 266 3.27 -1.18 24.95
C ILE A 266 2.86 -1.98 26.19
N VAL A 267 3.84 -2.56 26.88
CA VAL A 267 3.64 -3.40 28.07
C VAL A 267 4.43 -2.80 29.22
N ALA A 268 3.77 -2.56 30.36
CA ALA A 268 4.40 -1.85 31.47
C ALA A 268 5.49 -2.68 32.17
N HIS A 269 5.21 -3.96 32.46
CA HIS A 269 6.15 -4.85 33.14
C HIS A 269 6.22 -6.29 32.61
#